data_AF-A0A972E2R5-F1
#
_entry.id   AF-A0A972E2R5-F1
#
_cell.length_a   1.000
_cell.length_b   1.000
_cell.length_c   1.000
_cell.angle_alpha   90.00
_cell.angle_beta   90.00
_cell.angle_gamma   90.00
#
_symmetry.space_group_name_H-M   'P 1'
#
loop_
_entity.id
_entity.type
_entity.pdbx_description
1 polymer ?
#
loop_
_entity_poly.entity_id
_entity_poly.type
_entity_poly.pdbx_seq_one_letter_code
_entity_poly.pdbx_strand_id
1 'polypeptide(L)'
;MDVQFLVLVYFVGMFVDWVFQTNWQAANKSRWVSGDNKKQSLRALLTHAVIYGAGTTLPVALLLGRAQDLGFYGLVLTALTVTHAFIDSRIPVRWVMKYVKRMRDDQIDNYAEYGFLHLGIDHRLHELVIVFLSFFV
;
A
#
# COMPACT_ATOMS: atom_id res chain seq x y z
N MET A 1 -12.18 -15.16 9.52
CA MET A 1 -11.78 -14.66 8.19
C MET A 1 -13.04 -14.24 7.46
N ASP A 2 -13.28 -12.93 7.37
CA ASP A 2 -14.38 -12.37 6.60
C ASP A 2 -13.98 -12.33 5.11
N VAL A 3 -14.52 -13.28 4.35
CA VAL A 3 -14.25 -13.42 2.91
C VAL A 3 -14.85 -12.25 2.12
N GLN A 4 -16.00 -11.72 2.55
CA GLN A 4 -16.66 -10.62 1.84
C GLN A 4 -15.83 -9.34 1.98
N PHE A 5 -15.37 -9.04 3.19
CA PHE A 5 -14.44 -7.96 3.45
C PHE A 5 -13.17 -8.11 2.60
N LEU A 6 -12.53 -9.29 2.63
CA LEU A 6 -11.31 -9.57 1.87
C LEU A 6 -11.49 -9.26 0.37
N VAL A 7 -12.54 -9.79 -0.24
CA VAL A 7 -12.83 -9.60 -1.67
C VAL A 7 -13.10 -8.13 -1.97
N LEU A 8 -13.92 -7.46 -1.16
CA LEU A 8 -14.26 -6.05 -1.39
C LEU A 8 -13.03 -5.14 -1.23
N VAL A 9 -12.25 -5.29 -0.15
CA VAL A 9 -11.04 -4.49 0.06
C VAL A 9 -10.02 -4.73 -1.05
N TYR A 10 -9.87 -5.97 -1.52
CA TYR A 10 -8.97 -6.27 -2.62
C TYR A 10 -9.38 -5.50 -3.90
N PHE A 11 -10.63 -5.63 -4.36
CA PHE A 11 -11.06 -5.00 -5.61
C PHE A 11 -11.22 -3.47 -5.49
N VAL A 12 -11.83 -2.98 -4.42
CA VAL A 12 -11.98 -1.55 -4.18
C VAL A 12 -10.61 -0.91 -3.96
N GLY A 13 -9.75 -1.53 -3.17
CA GLY A 13 -8.39 -1.04 -2.92
C GLY A 13 -7.59 -0.91 -4.21
N MET A 14 -7.56 -1.96 -5.05
CA MET A 14 -6.90 -1.88 -6.36
C MET A 14 -7.45 -0.77 -7.25
N PHE A 15 -8.77 -0.61 -7.29
CA PHE A 15 -9.41 0.45 -8.07
C PHE A 15 -9.01 1.83 -7.56
N VAL A 16 -9.08 2.05 -6.25
CA VAL A 16 -8.75 3.33 -5.61
C VAL A 16 -7.28 3.67 -5.81
N ASP A 17 -6.40 2.70 -5.58
CA ASP A 17 -4.96 2.85 -5.77
C ASP A 17 -4.63 3.28 -7.20
N TRP A 18 -5.23 2.61 -8.20
CA TRP A 18 -4.97 2.91 -9.60
C TRP A 18 -5.57 4.25 -10.06
N VAL A 19 -6.84 4.51 -9.74
CA VAL A 19 -7.58 5.66 -10.28
C VAL A 19 -7.18 6.97 -9.59
N PHE A 20 -6.93 6.93 -8.28
CA PHE A 20 -6.66 8.13 -7.51
C PHE A 20 -5.17 8.43 -7.32
N GLN A 21 -4.28 7.52 -7.73
CA GLN A 21 -2.85 7.82 -7.76
C GLN A 21 -2.52 8.78 -8.91
N THR A 22 -1.99 9.93 -8.54
CA THR A 22 -1.51 10.93 -9.51
C THR A 22 -0.10 10.58 -10.02
N ASN A 23 0.24 11.05 -11.23
CA ASN A 23 1.60 10.96 -11.77
C ASN A 23 2.65 11.56 -10.82
N TRP A 24 2.29 12.64 -10.11
CA TRP A 24 3.17 13.26 -9.13
C TRP A 24 3.44 12.31 -7.94
N GLN A 25 2.41 11.66 -7.41
CA GLN A 25 2.58 10.68 -6.33
C GLN A 25 3.45 9.51 -6.80
N ALA A 26 3.14 8.92 -7.97
CA ALA A 26 3.88 7.81 -8.54
C ALA A 26 5.38 8.12 -8.71
N ALA A 27 5.72 9.33 -9.15
CA ALA A 27 7.10 9.74 -9.39
C ALA A 27 7.89 10.04 -8.10
N ASN A 28 7.21 10.38 -7.00
CA ASN A 28 7.86 10.94 -5.80
C ASN A 28 7.72 10.09 -4.53
N LYS A 29 6.75 9.17 -4.42
CA LYS A 29 6.43 8.45 -3.16
C LYS A 29 7.55 7.56 -2.59
N SER A 30 8.52 7.19 -3.43
CA SER A 30 9.60 6.26 -3.08
C SER A 30 11.01 6.87 -3.16
N ARG A 31 11.14 8.20 -3.27
CA ARG A 31 12.43 8.91 -3.41
C ARG A 31 13.05 9.30 -2.06
N TRP A 32 13.08 8.37 -1.11
CA TRP A 32 13.60 8.62 0.25
C TRP A 32 15.12 8.75 0.31
N VAL A 33 15.81 8.12 -0.64
CA VAL A 33 17.27 7.87 -0.60
C VAL A 33 18.03 8.62 -1.71
N SER A 34 17.41 8.93 -2.85
CA SER A 34 18.00 9.88 -3.80
C SER A 34 17.97 11.26 -3.17
N GLY A 35 19.00 12.09 -3.34
CA GLY A 35 19.16 13.42 -2.72
C GLY A 35 18.08 14.47 -3.06
N ASP A 36 16.91 14.04 -3.52
CA ASP A 36 15.71 14.82 -3.69
C ASP A 36 15.06 15.17 -2.34
N ASN A 37 14.19 16.19 -2.38
CA ASN A 37 13.60 16.79 -1.20
C ASN A 37 12.75 15.76 -0.42
N LYS A 38 13.33 15.15 0.63
CA LYS A 38 12.68 14.14 1.50
C LYS A 38 11.27 14.55 1.96
N LYS A 39 11.04 15.85 2.16
CA LYS A 39 9.73 16.40 2.50
C LYS A 39 8.70 16.18 1.39
N GLN A 40 9.10 16.34 0.13
CA GLN A 40 8.25 16.08 -1.03
C GLN A 40 7.92 14.60 -1.16
N SER A 41 8.91 13.72 -0.96
CA SER A 41 8.68 12.27 -0.99
C SER A 41 7.71 11.81 0.10
N LEU A 42 7.90 12.30 1.34
CA LEU A 42 6.98 12.06 2.45
C LEU A 42 5.57 12.58 2.15
N ARG A 43 5.45 13.79 1.58
CA ARG A 43 4.13 14.34 1.19
C ARG A 43 3.45 13.49 0.13
N ALA A 44 4.19 13.06 -0.90
CA ALA A 44 3.66 12.20 -1.95
C ALA A 44 3.17 10.86 -1.37
N LEU A 45 3.97 10.23 -0.51
CA LEU A 45 3.63 8.97 0.15
C LEU A 45 2.38 9.12 1.04
N LEU A 46 2.39 10.10 1.96
CA LEU A 46 1.30 10.27 2.91
C LEU A 46 -0.02 10.66 2.24
N THR A 47 0.03 11.58 1.25
CA THR A 47 -1.20 11.95 0.53
C THR A 47 -1.79 10.77 -0.21
N HIS A 48 -0.95 9.97 -0.88
CA HIS A 48 -1.39 8.77 -1.57
C HIS A 48 -1.97 7.74 -0.61
N ALA A 49 -1.28 7.44 0.50
CA ALA A 49 -1.74 6.46 1.49
C ALA A 49 -3.04 6.88 2.18
N VAL A 50 -3.22 8.18 2.48
CA VAL A 50 -4.47 8.69 3.07
C VAL A 50 -5.62 8.60 2.07
N ILE A 51 -5.39 8.96 0.81
CA ILE A 51 -6.40 8.83 -0.26
C ILE A 51 -6.76 7.36 -0.45
N TYR A 52 -5.78 6.46 -0.49
CA TYR A 52 -6.00 5.02 -0.56
C TYR A 52 -6.82 4.50 0.62
N GLY A 53 -6.38 4.80 1.85
CA GLY A 53 -7.04 4.34 3.06
C GLY A 53 -8.49 4.82 3.16
N ALA A 54 -8.74 6.12 2.98
CA ALA A 54 -10.09 6.69 3.04
C ALA A 54 -10.95 6.26 1.85
N GLY A 55 -10.39 6.31 0.63
CA GLY A 55 -11.05 5.94 -0.61
C GLY A 55 -11.42 4.46 -0.67
N THR A 56 -10.70 3.59 0.04
CA THR A 56 -11.02 2.16 0.15
C THR A 56 -11.99 1.89 1.29
N THR A 57 -11.74 2.45 2.48
CA THR A 57 -12.50 2.13 3.69
C THR A 57 -13.96 2.56 3.58
N LEU A 58 -14.23 3.77 3.07
CA LEU A 58 -15.60 4.29 3.02
C LEU A 58 -16.51 3.46 2.07
N PRO A 59 -16.14 3.19 0.81
CA PRO A 59 -16.95 2.34 -0.06
C PRO A 59 -17.11 0.92 0.48
N VAL A 60 -16.06 0.32 1.04
CA VAL A 60 -16.15 -1.03 1.64
C VAL A 60 -17.13 -1.02 2.83
N ALA A 61 -17.05 -0.02 3.71
CA ALA A 61 -17.96 0.11 4.84
C ALA A 61 -19.43 0.28 4.38
N LEU A 62 -19.66 1.04 3.31
CA LEU A 62 -21.00 1.20 2.71
C LEU A 62 -21.51 -0.11 2.12
N LEU A 63 -20.69 -0.81 1.34
CA LEU A 63 -21.06 -2.07 0.67
C LEU A 63 -21.31 -3.22 1.68
N LEU A 64 -20.61 -3.22 2.80
CA LEU A 64 -20.84 -4.16 3.90
C LEU A 64 -21.97 -3.73 4.86
N GLY A 65 -22.57 -2.56 4.67
CA GLY A 65 -23.58 -2.03 5.59
C GLY A 65 -23.03 -1.63 6.98
N ARG A 66 -21.71 -1.43 7.10
CA ARG A 66 -20.98 -1.10 8.34
C ARG A 66 -20.55 0.36 8.45
N ALA A 67 -21.09 1.25 7.62
CA ALA A 67 -20.73 2.67 7.64
C ALA A 67 -20.96 3.37 9.00
N GLN A 68 -21.87 2.85 9.84
CA GLN A 68 -22.15 3.37 11.19
C GLN A 68 -21.17 2.83 12.25
N ASP A 69 -20.41 1.77 11.94
CA ASP A 69 -19.49 1.12 12.87
C ASP A 69 -18.16 1.89 12.89
N LEU A 70 -18.07 2.86 13.80
CA LEU A 70 -16.88 3.70 13.99
C LEU A 70 -15.64 2.87 14.38
N GLY A 71 -15.82 1.74 15.05
CA GLY A 71 -14.74 0.84 15.43
C GLY A 71 -14.13 0.16 14.21
N PHE A 72 -14.98 -0.44 13.37
CA PHE A 72 -14.60 -0.98 12.07
C PHE A 72 -13.92 0.08 11.21
N TYR A 73 -14.56 1.24 11.06
CA TYR A 73 -14.07 2.30 10.19
C TYR A 73 -12.69 2.80 10.65
N GLY A 74 -12.54 3.08 11.94
CA GLY A 74 -11.27 3.54 12.52
C GLY A 74 -10.15 2.51 12.38
N LEU A 75 -10.44 1.23 12.62
CA LEU A 75 -9.48 0.14 12.48
C LEU A 75 -9.02 -0.01 11.02
N VAL A 76 -9.96 -0.17 10.09
CA VAL A 76 -9.66 -0.43 8.66
C VAL A 76 -8.96 0.78 8.03
N LEU A 77 -9.45 2.00 8.28
CA LEU A 77 -8.82 3.22 7.77
C LEU A 77 -7.37 3.35 8.24
N THR A 78 -7.15 3.19 9.55
CA THR A 78 -5.81 3.34 10.13
C THR A 78 -4.88 2.25 9.61
N ALA A 79 -5.36 0.99 9.61
CA ALA A 79 -4.55 -0.13 9.15
C ALA A 79 -4.17 0.01 7.68
N LEU A 80 -5.13 0.27 6.79
CA LEU A 80 -4.86 0.45 5.36
C LEU A 80 -3.93 1.65 5.11
N THR A 81 -4.18 2.80 5.75
CA THR A 81 -3.32 3.99 5.56
C THR A 81 -1.87 3.73 5.99
N VAL A 82 -1.67 3.19 7.20
CA VAL A 82 -0.33 3.00 7.77
C VAL A 82 0.43 1.93 7.01
N THR A 83 -0.21 0.80 6.71
CA THR A 83 0.45 -0.31 6.03
C THR A 83 0.76 0.02 4.57
N HIS A 84 -0.15 0.69 3.86
CA HIS A 84 0.09 1.16 2.49
C HIS A 84 1.28 2.12 2.45
N ALA A 85 1.30 3.13 3.33
CA ALA A 85 2.45 4.03 3.44
C ALA A 85 3.76 3.28 3.74
N PHE A 86 3.73 2.31 4.65
CA PHE A 86 4.92 1.53 4.99
C PHE A 86 5.42 0.70 3.82
N ILE A 87 4.54 0.03 3.08
CA ILE A 87 4.93 -0.81 1.93
C ILE A 87 5.42 0.06 0.77
N ASP A 88 4.68 1.11 0.42
CA ASP A 88 5.04 2.05 -0.67
C ASP A 88 6.32 2.86 -0.41
N SER A 89 6.77 2.95 0.84
CA SER A 89 8.10 3.47 1.16
C SER A 89 9.24 2.66 0.51
N ARG A 90 8.92 1.44 0.03
CA ARG A 90 9.81 0.42 -0.52
C ARG A 90 10.82 -0.15 0.46
N ILE A 91 10.78 0.26 1.74
CA ILE A 91 11.61 -0.31 2.80
C ILE A 91 11.40 -1.82 2.92
N PRO A 92 10.17 -2.34 3.10
CA PRO A 92 9.96 -3.78 3.23
C PRO A 92 10.26 -4.53 1.92
N VAL A 93 9.97 -3.92 0.76
CA VAL A 93 10.31 -4.50 -0.56
C VAL A 93 11.82 -4.71 -0.69
N ARG A 94 12.62 -3.67 -0.43
CA ARG A 94 14.10 -3.75 -0.44
C ARG A 94 14.60 -4.78 0.57
N TRP A 95 13.99 -4.85 1.75
CA TRP A 95 14.33 -5.86 2.76
C TRP A 95 14.10 -7.28 2.25
N VAL A 96 12.94 -7.58 1.65
CA VAL A 96 12.65 -8.89 1.06
C VAL A 96 13.66 -9.22 -0.05
N MET A 97 13.94 -8.27 -0.94
CA MET A 97 14.89 -8.49 -2.04
C MET A 97 16.31 -8.77 -1.52
N LYS A 98 16.77 -8.01 -0.52
CA LYS A 98 18.10 -8.16 0.06
C LYS A 98 18.26 -9.44 0.85
N TYR A 99 17.33 -9.73 1.76
CA TYR A 99 17.51 -10.80 2.75
C TYR A 99 16.83 -12.11 2.38
N VAL A 100 15.68 -12.05 1.69
CA VAL A 100 14.95 -13.26 1.27
C VAL A 100 15.39 -13.71 -0.12
N LYS A 101 15.50 -12.78 -1.07
CA LYS A 101 15.95 -13.08 -2.45
C LYS A 101 17.47 -13.01 -2.64
N ARG A 102 18.21 -12.59 -1.61
CA ARG A 102 19.69 -12.52 -1.60
C ARG A 102 20.27 -11.67 -2.74
N MET A 103 19.56 -10.61 -3.14
CA MET A 103 20.01 -9.69 -4.17
C MET A 103 21.02 -8.70 -3.62
N ARG A 104 21.98 -8.31 -4.46
CA ARG A 104 22.92 -7.21 -4.16
C ARG A 104 22.26 -5.85 -4.35
N ASP A 105 22.81 -4.81 -3.73
CA ASP A 105 22.24 -3.46 -3.77
C ASP A 105 22.19 -2.90 -5.22
N ASP A 106 23.17 -3.21 -6.07
CA ASP A 106 23.18 -2.84 -7.51
C ASP A 106 22.02 -3.46 -8.29
N GLN A 107 21.65 -4.70 -7.97
CA GLN A 107 20.51 -5.38 -8.59
C GLN A 107 19.18 -4.82 -8.08
N ILE A 108 19.10 -4.47 -6.79
CA ILE A 108 17.90 -3.90 -6.18
C ILE A 108 17.60 -2.52 -6.77
N ASP A 109 18.62 -1.71 -7.01
CA ASP A 109 18.45 -0.36 -7.58
C ASP A 109 18.26 -0.37 -9.12
N ASN A 110 18.54 -1.49 -9.80
CA ASN A 110 18.28 -1.68 -11.22
C ASN A 110 16.79 -1.99 -11.51
N TYR A 111 15.96 -0.94 -11.51
CA TYR A 111 14.53 -1.04 -11.82
C TYR A 111 14.23 -1.45 -13.28
N ALA A 112 15.15 -1.22 -14.22
CA ALA A 112 14.93 -1.58 -15.62
C ALA A 112 14.85 -3.11 -15.80
N GLU A 113 15.69 -3.84 -15.06
CA GLU A 113 15.76 -5.30 -15.14
C GLU A 113 14.87 -5.99 -14.08
N TYR A 114 14.82 -5.45 -12.86
CA TYR A 114 14.14 -6.08 -11.72
C TYR A 114 12.84 -5.38 -11.30
N GLY A 115 12.35 -4.41 -12.08
CA GLY A 115 11.13 -3.65 -11.76
C GLY A 115 9.89 -4.54 -11.56
N PHE A 116 9.75 -5.61 -12.34
CA PHE A 116 8.65 -6.57 -12.16
C PHE A 116 8.72 -7.31 -10.82
N LEU A 117 9.92 -7.63 -10.33
CA LEU A 117 10.11 -8.27 -9.03
C LEU A 117 9.76 -7.32 -7.89
N HIS A 118 10.11 -6.03 -8.01
CA HIS A 118 9.67 -4.99 -7.07
C HIS A 118 8.15 -4.94 -6.98
N LEU A 119 7.47 -4.82 -8.12
CA LEU A 119 6.00 -4.79 -8.19
C LEU A 119 5.37 -6.06 -7.63
N GLY A 120 5.92 -7.22 -7.94
CA GLY A 120 5.43 -8.49 -7.44
C GLY A 120 5.52 -8.60 -5.91
N ILE A 121 6.66 -8.23 -5.32
CA ILE A 121 6.83 -8.24 -3.86
C ILE A 121 5.92 -7.22 -3.19
N ASP A 122 5.88 -6.00 -3.73
CA ASP A 122 5.02 -4.92 -3.25
C ASP A 122 3.55 -5.35 -3.20
N HIS A 123 3.02 -5.91 -4.30
CA HIS A 123 1.65 -6.37 -4.39
C HIS A 123 1.34 -7.49 -3.38
N ARG A 124 2.24 -8.48 -3.22
CA ARG A 124 2.06 -9.57 -2.25
C ARG A 124 2.08 -9.09 -0.80
N LEU A 125 2.87 -8.06 -0.49
CA LEU A 125 2.87 -7.47 0.85
C LEU A 125 1.53 -6.81 1.17
N HIS A 126 0.94 -6.09 0.21
CA HIS A 126 -0.40 -5.50 0.38
C HIS A 126 -1.48 -6.58 0.55
N GLU A 127 -1.45 -7.64 -0.25
CA GLU A 127 -2.38 -8.77 -0.12
C GLU A 127 -2.28 -9.44 1.26
N LEU A 128 -1.07 -9.65 1.78
CA LEU A 128 -0.87 -10.24 3.11
C LEU A 128 -1.50 -9.38 4.21
N VAL A 129 -1.42 -8.05 4.09
CA VAL A 129 -2.09 -7.13 5.03
C VAL A 129 -3.61 -7.30 4.96
N ILE A 130 -4.19 -7.32 3.76
CA ILE A 130 -5.65 -7.43 3.61
C ILE A 130 -6.15 -8.79 4.13
N VAL A 131 -5.43 -9.87 3.82
CA VAL A 131 -5.71 -11.21 4.36
C VAL A 131 -5.63 -11.19 5.88
N PHE A 132 -4.56 -10.63 6.46
CA PHE A 132 -4.42 -10.52 7.90
C PHE A 132 -5.58 -9.74 8.52
N LEU A 133 -5.93 -8.57 7.98
CA LEU A 133 -7.05 -7.77 8.47
C LEU A 133 -8.37 -8.53 8.43
N SER A 134 -8.63 -9.34 7.41
CA SER A 134 -9.86 -10.14 7.32
C SER A 134 -10.07 -11.12 8.49
N PHE A 135 -9.06 -11.40 9.32
CA PHE A 135 -9.23 -12.21 10.54
C PHE A 135 -9.76 -11.43 11.74
N PHE A 136 -9.65 -10.10 11.74
CA PHE A 136 -9.98 -9.24 12.88
C PHE A 136 -11.23 -8.39 12.68
N VAL A 137 -11.75 -8.40 11.46
CA VAL A 137 -12.83 -7.54 11.01
C VAL A 137 -14.13 -8.33 10.93
#